data_AF-A0A453NZK6-F1
#
_entry.id   AF-A0A453NZK6-F1
#
_cell.length_a   1.000
_cell.length_b   1.000
_cell.length_c   1.000
_cell.angle_alpha   90.00
_cell.angle_beta   90.00
_cell.angle_gamma   90.00
#
_symmetry.space_group_name_H-M   'P 1'
#
loop_
_entity.id
_entity.type
_entity.pdbx_description
1 polymer ?
#
loop_
_entity_poly.entity_id
_entity_poly.type
_entity_poly.pdbx_seq_one_letter_code
_entity_poly.pdbx_strand_id
1 'polypeptide(L)'
;PVLHAGEDVITVTWALNASQPAGKDAEYKNVKVSLCYAPVSQKEREWRKTHDDLKKDKTCQFKVTQQAYPGTGKVEYRVALDIPTATYYVRAYALDASGTQVAYGQTAPASAFNVVSITGVTTSIKVAAGVFSAFSVASLAFFFFIEKRKKNN
;
A
#
# COMPACT_ATOMS: atom_id res chain seq x y z
N PRO A 1 -2.46 2.05 14.94
CA PRO A 1 -2.28 0.59 15.16
C PRO A 1 -1.34 0.00 14.09
N VAL A 2 -0.75 -1.17 14.35
CA VAL A 2 0.10 -1.89 13.39
C VAL A 2 -0.64 -3.15 12.95
N LEU A 3 -0.69 -3.40 11.64
CA LEU A 3 -1.38 -4.54 11.03
C LEU A 3 -0.40 -5.35 10.19
N HIS A 4 -0.50 -6.66 10.22
CA HIS A 4 0.30 -7.60 9.45
C HIS A 4 -0.49 -8.09 8.24
N ALA A 5 0.09 -7.91 7.06
CA ALA A 5 -0.47 -8.41 5.81
C ALA A 5 -0.68 -9.94 5.87
N GLY A 6 -1.82 -10.42 5.38
CA GLY A 6 -2.24 -11.82 5.39
C GLY A 6 -2.89 -12.29 6.68
N GLU A 7 -2.65 -11.62 7.81
CA GLU A 7 -3.07 -12.05 9.14
C GLU A 7 -4.20 -11.19 9.69
N ASP A 8 -3.99 -9.88 9.72
CA ASP A 8 -4.90 -8.95 10.38
C ASP A 8 -6.08 -8.55 9.48
N VAL A 9 -7.24 -8.37 10.12
CA VAL A 9 -8.51 -7.97 9.48
C VAL A 9 -8.94 -6.61 10.03
N ILE A 10 -9.30 -5.70 9.14
CA ILE A 10 -9.91 -4.41 9.49
C ILE A 10 -11.38 -4.41 9.12
N THR A 11 -12.18 -3.75 9.96
CA THR A 11 -13.56 -3.39 9.62
C THR A 11 -13.56 -2.00 9.02
N VAL A 12 -14.05 -1.88 7.80
CA VAL A 12 -14.26 -0.59 7.14
C VAL A 12 -15.75 -0.30 7.07
N THR A 13 -16.15 0.89 7.50
CA THR A 13 -17.51 1.39 7.40
C THR A 13 -17.55 2.70 6.62
N TRP A 14 -18.66 2.93 5.92
CA TRP A 14 -18.94 4.21 5.27
C TRP A 14 -20.43 4.51 5.34
N ALA A 15 -20.76 5.80 5.34
CA ALA A 15 -22.12 6.30 5.29
C ALA A 15 -22.12 7.66 4.59
N LEU A 16 -23.26 8.05 4.04
CA LEU A 16 -23.46 9.42 3.59
C LEU A 16 -23.46 10.37 4.80
N ASN A 17 -22.83 11.53 4.65
CA ASN A 17 -22.85 12.54 5.70
C ASN A 17 -24.29 13.06 5.89
N ALA A 18 -24.83 12.96 7.11
CA ALA A 18 -26.19 13.34 7.46
C ALA A 18 -26.50 14.83 7.25
N SER A 19 -25.48 15.69 7.13
CA SER A 19 -25.65 17.12 6.78
C SER A 19 -25.95 17.35 5.30
N GLN A 20 -25.87 16.33 4.44
CA GLN A 20 -26.17 16.46 3.03
C GLN A 20 -27.68 16.43 2.77
N PRO A 21 -28.20 17.24 1.83
CA PRO A 21 -29.62 17.21 1.49
C PRO A 21 -30.01 15.85 0.90
N ALA A 22 -31.27 15.46 1.14
CA ALA A 22 -31.83 14.23 0.60
C ALA A 22 -31.72 14.18 -0.93
N GLY A 23 -31.38 13.01 -1.48
CA GLY A 23 -31.24 12.79 -2.92
C GLY A 23 -29.88 13.17 -3.51
N LYS A 24 -28.91 13.62 -2.70
CA LYS A 24 -27.53 13.87 -3.17
C LYS A 24 -26.79 12.62 -3.63
N ASP A 25 -27.26 11.46 -3.24
CA ASP A 25 -26.75 10.16 -3.59
C ASP A 25 -27.49 9.50 -4.77
N ALA A 26 -28.42 10.20 -5.44
CA ALA A 26 -29.20 9.65 -6.56
C ALA A 26 -28.32 9.12 -7.72
N GLU A 27 -27.17 9.77 -7.93
CA GLU A 27 -26.18 9.41 -8.94
C GLU A 27 -25.28 8.25 -8.49
N TYR A 28 -25.25 7.91 -7.21
CA TYR A 28 -24.34 6.90 -6.66
C TYR A 28 -24.86 5.50 -6.98
N LYS A 29 -24.13 4.76 -7.82
CA LYS A 29 -24.47 3.39 -8.22
C LYS A 29 -23.56 2.36 -7.55
N ASN A 30 -22.29 2.68 -7.41
CA ASN A 30 -21.32 1.81 -6.76
C ASN A 30 -20.50 2.57 -5.71
N VAL A 31 -19.95 1.85 -4.73
CA VAL A 31 -18.89 2.34 -3.86
C VAL A 31 -17.63 1.54 -4.08
N LYS A 32 -16.52 2.24 -4.28
CA LYS A 32 -15.17 1.70 -4.32
C LYS A 32 -14.41 2.17 -3.08
N VAL A 33 -13.94 1.24 -2.27
CA VAL A 33 -13.11 1.54 -1.10
C VAL A 33 -11.67 1.19 -1.42
N SER A 34 -10.74 2.09 -1.12
CA SER A 34 -9.31 1.91 -1.35
C SER A 34 -8.49 2.26 -0.11
N LEU A 35 -7.34 1.61 0.02
CA LEU A 35 -6.26 2.03 0.91
C LEU A 35 -5.41 3.10 0.22
N CYS A 36 -5.08 4.13 0.99
CA CYS A 36 -4.42 5.33 0.53
C CYS A 36 -3.18 5.62 1.37
N TYR A 37 -2.06 5.98 0.74
CA TYR A 37 -0.83 6.33 1.46
C TYR A 37 -1.02 7.59 2.30
N ALA A 38 -0.75 7.51 3.60
CA ALA A 38 -0.72 8.68 4.47
C ALA A 38 0.45 9.61 4.11
N PRO A 39 0.38 10.93 4.39
CA PRO A 39 1.41 11.90 3.99
C PRO A 39 2.83 11.51 4.37
N VAL A 40 3.01 10.91 5.57
CA VAL A 40 4.31 10.41 6.05
C VAL A 40 4.93 9.33 5.16
N SER A 41 4.09 8.58 4.43
CA SER A 41 4.51 7.52 3.52
C SER A 41 4.64 7.96 2.05
N GLN A 42 4.32 9.23 1.76
CA GLN A 42 4.47 9.85 0.43
C GLN A 42 5.80 10.59 0.24
N LYS A 43 6.50 10.93 1.33
CA LYS A 43 7.75 11.69 1.29
C LYS A 43 8.79 10.99 0.42
N GLU A 44 9.36 11.71 -0.55
CA GLU A 44 10.38 11.21 -1.50
C GLU A 44 9.95 9.98 -2.32
N ARG A 45 8.64 9.75 -2.44
CA ARG A 45 8.06 8.61 -3.17
C ARG A 45 7.05 9.12 -4.20
N GLU A 46 7.55 9.59 -5.34
CA GLU A 46 6.71 10.16 -6.42
C GLU A 46 5.62 9.18 -6.90
N TRP A 47 5.87 7.88 -6.80
CA TRP A 47 4.90 6.84 -7.14
C TRP A 47 3.76 6.65 -6.10
N ARG A 48 3.73 7.43 -5.01
CA ARG A 48 2.70 7.39 -3.95
C ARG A 48 1.97 8.72 -3.75
N LYS A 49 2.29 9.72 -4.59
CA LYS A 49 1.95 11.11 -4.33
C LYS A 49 0.51 11.44 -4.70
N THR A 50 -0.08 12.31 -3.88
CA THR A 50 -1.38 12.91 -4.16
C THR A 50 -1.31 13.84 -5.36
N HIS A 51 -2.32 13.77 -6.21
CA HIS A 51 -2.50 14.68 -7.34
C HIS A 51 -3.98 15.09 -7.42
N ASP A 52 -4.25 16.34 -7.81
CA ASP A 52 -5.62 16.87 -7.84
C ASP A 52 -6.48 16.19 -8.92
N ASP A 53 -5.89 15.91 -10.08
CA ASP A 53 -6.49 15.01 -11.07
C ASP A 53 -6.51 13.56 -10.53
N LEU A 54 -7.70 13.08 -10.18
CA LEU A 54 -7.95 11.73 -9.69
C LEU A 54 -7.45 10.62 -10.63
N LYS A 55 -7.35 10.88 -11.95
CA LYS A 55 -6.80 9.90 -12.90
C LYS A 55 -5.28 9.74 -12.76
N LYS A 56 -4.61 10.75 -12.21
CA LYS A 56 -3.17 10.78 -11.96
C LYS A 56 -2.82 10.56 -10.49
N ASP A 57 -3.82 10.56 -9.60
CA ASP A 57 -3.63 10.34 -8.17
C ASP A 57 -3.11 8.92 -7.90
N LYS A 58 -1.88 8.85 -7.39
CA LYS A 58 -1.21 7.61 -7.03
C LYS A 58 -1.34 7.31 -5.54
N THR A 59 -2.14 8.06 -4.79
CA THR A 59 -2.27 7.87 -3.35
C THR A 59 -3.03 6.60 -3.00
N CYS A 60 -4.12 6.34 -3.73
CA CYS A 60 -5.11 5.31 -3.39
C CYS A 60 -5.06 4.13 -4.37
N GLN A 61 -4.03 3.29 -4.24
CA GLN A 61 -3.71 2.26 -5.22
C GLN A 61 -4.38 0.91 -4.95
N PHE A 62 -4.64 0.59 -3.69
CA PHE A 62 -5.06 -0.76 -3.30
C PHE A 62 -6.56 -0.81 -3.06
N LYS A 63 -7.27 -1.65 -3.80
CA LYS A 63 -8.71 -1.82 -3.66
C LYS A 63 -9.03 -2.73 -2.46
N VAL A 64 -9.87 -2.23 -1.56
CA VAL A 64 -10.44 -2.98 -0.43
C VAL A 64 -11.70 -3.71 -0.88
N THR A 65 -12.65 -2.98 -1.48
CA THR A 65 -13.88 -3.54 -2.04
C THR A 65 -14.42 -2.63 -3.13
N GLN A 66 -15.27 -3.19 -3.98
CA GLN A 66 -16.14 -2.43 -4.87
C GLN A 66 -17.46 -3.17 -5.00
N GLN A 67 -18.55 -2.50 -4.65
CA GLN A 67 -19.89 -3.10 -4.65
C GLN A 67 -20.95 -2.04 -4.96
N ALA A 68 -22.18 -2.49 -5.23
CA ALA A 68 -23.33 -1.61 -5.39
C ALA A 68 -23.50 -0.70 -4.16
N TYR A 69 -23.90 0.56 -4.38
CA TYR A 69 -24.03 1.54 -3.32
C TYR A 69 -25.21 1.21 -2.39
N PRO A 70 -24.98 0.89 -1.10
CA PRO A 70 -26.05 0.53 -0.17
C PRO A 70 -26.52 1.70 0.71
N GLY A 71 -26.11 2.94 0.43
CA GLY A 71 -26.29 4.09 1.33
C GLY A 71 -25.25 4.08 2.46
N THR A 72 -25.37 3.09 3.33
CA THR A 72 -24.44 2.80 4.45
C THR A 72 -23.90 1.39 4.27
N GLY A 73 -22.60 1.20 4.47
CA GLY A 73 -21.96 -0.09 4.28
C GLY A 73 -20.90 -0.41 5.30
N LYS A 74 -20.64 -1.72 5.43
CA LYS A 74 -19.60 -2.31 6.26
C LYS A 74 -18.96 -3.44 5.47
N VAL A 75 -17.64 -3.55 5.53
CA VAL A 75 -16.90 -4.69 5.01
C VAL A 75 -15.77 -5.05 5.96
N GLU A 76 -15.54 -6.35 6.10
CA GLU A 76 -14.33 -6.87 6.73
C GLU A 76 -13.29 -7.14 5.64
N TYR A 77 -12.11 -6.56 5.82
CA TYR A 77 -11.01 -6.67 4.87
C TYR A 77 -9.78 -7.21 5.58
N ARG A 78 -9.37 -8.41 5.18
CA ARG A 78 -8.05 -8.94 5.52
C ARG A 78 -7.01 -8.16 4.73
N VAL A 79 -6.01 -7.61 5.40
CA VAL A 79 -4.94 -6.87 4.72
C VAL A 79 -4.26 -7.82 3.73
N ALA A 80 -4.34 -7.52 2.43
CA ALA A 80 -3.78 -8.40 1.40
C ALA A 80 -2.24 -8.51 1.51
N LEU A 81 -1.71 -9.64 1.05
CA LEU A 81 -0.29 -9.99 1.13
C LEU A 81 0.63 -9.05 0.34
N ASP A 82 0.09 -8.42 -0.70
CA ASP A 82 0.77 -7.52 -1.62
C ASP A 82 0.76 -6.06 -1.15
N ILE A 83 0.13 -5.74 -0.02
CA ILE A 83 0.15 -4.40 0.56
C ILE A 83 1.55 -4.12 1.14
N PRO A 84 2.30 -3.13 0.60
CA PRO A 84 3.65 -2.88 1.06
C PRO A 84 3.68 -2.17 2.41
N THR A 85 4.77 -2.35 3.17
CA THR A 85 4.98 -1.68 4.45
C THR A 85 4.92 -0.16 4.30
N ALA A 86 3.91 0.46 4.91
CA ALA A 86 3.70 1.90 4.96
C ALA A 86 2.56 2.26 5.93
N THR A 87 2.34 3.55 6.12
CA THR A 87 1.18 4.10 6.82
C THR A 87 0.06 4.41 5.83
N TYR A 88 -1.14 3.93 6.13
CA TYR A 88 -2.32 4.05 5.29
C TYR A 88 -3.50 4.68 6.02
N TYR A 89 -4.42 5.21 5.23
CA TYR A 89 -5.78 5.58 5.63
C TYR A 89 -6.76 5.02 4.59
N VAL A 90 -8.06 5.03 4.90
CA VAL A 90 -9.09 4.49 4.00
C VAL A 90 -9.86 5.62 3.34
N ARG A 91 -10.10 5.49 2.03
CA ARG A 91 -10.97 6.38 1.27
C ARG A 91 -12.04 5.56 0.54
N ALA A 92 -13.29 5.99 0.68
CA ALA A 92 -14.43 5.47 -0.06
C ALA A 92 -14.80 6.46 -1.16
N TYR A 93 -15.03 5.95 -2.36
CA TYR A 93 -15.44 6.69 -3.53
C TYR A 93 -16.84 6.25 -3.94
N ALA A 94 -17.74 7.20 -4.15
CA ALA A 94 -19.00 6.95 -4.83
C ALA A 94 -18.78 7.03 -6.34
N LEU A 95 -19.28 6.04 -7.06
CA LEU A 95 -19.19 5.93 -8.51
C LEU A 95 -20.58 6.01 -9.13
N ASP A 96 -20.68 6.68 -10.26
CA ASP A 96 -21.88 6.69 -11.09
C ASP A 96 -22.03 5.39 -11.93
N ALA A 97 -23.03 5.36 -12.81
CA ALA A 97 -23.28 4.23 -13.71
C ALA A 97 -22.15 3.98 -14.73
N SER A 98 -21.37 5.02 -15.06
CA SER A 98 -20.20 4.90 -15.95
C SER A 98 -18.94 4.44 -15.23
N GLY A 99 -18.98 4.34 -13.89
CA GLY A 99 -17.83 4.05 -13.04
C GLY A 99 -16.98 5.29 -12.72
N THR A 100 -17.47 6.49 -13.02
CA THR A 100 -16.80 7.76 -12.74
C THR A 100 -16.96 8.11 -11.27
N GLN A 101 -15.88 8.56 -10.63
CA GLN A 101 -15.89 9.00 -9.23
C GLN A 101 -16.62 10.35 -9.13
N VAL A 102 -17.76 10.37 -8.45
CA VAL A 102 -18.60 11.57 -8.29
C VAL A 102 -18.54 12.16 -6.89
N ALA A 103 -18.14 11.37 -5.89
CA ALA A 103 -17.88 11.85 -4.55
C ALA A 103 -16.87 10.95 -3.84
N TYR A 104 -16.30 11.44 -2.74
CA TYR A 104 -15.47 10.62 -1.86
C TYR A 104 -15.65 11.01 -0.39
N GLY A 105 -15.36 10.06 0.49
CA GLY A 105 -15.19 10.26 1.92
C GLY A 105 -13.92 9.54 2.38
N GLN A 106 -13.26 10.03 3.40
CA GLN A 106 -12.02 9.42 3.91
C GLN A 106 -11.94 9.48 5.43
N THR A 107 -11.19 8.56 6.00
CA THR A 107 -10.89 8.56 7.44
C THR A 107 -10.04 9.79 7.80
N ALA A 108 -10.22 10.30 9.02
CA ALA A 108 -9.43 11.43 9.51
C ALA A 108 -7.92 11.09 9.55
N PRO A 109 -7.02 12.08 9.43
CA PRO A 109 -5.58 11.84 9.47
C PRO A 109 -5.11 11.11 10.75
N ALA A 110 -5.75 11.38 11.89
CA ALA A 110 -5.46 10.73 13.16
C ALA A 110 -5.84 9.23 13.21
N SER A 111 -6.67 8.77 12.27
CA SER A 111 -7.12 7.38 12.16
C SER A 111 -6.26 6.54 11.23
N ALA A 112 -5.10 7.05 10.82
CA ALA A 112 -4.15 6.29 10.00
C ALA A 112 -3.57 5.09 10.79
N PHE A 113 -3.16 4.06 10.05
CA PHE A 113 -2.60 2.84 10.61
C PHE A 113 -1.40 2.37 9.80
N ASN A 114 -0.51 1.64 10.45
CA ASN A 114 0.68 1.08 9.81
C ASN A 114 0.37 -0.34 9.34
N VAL A 115 0.81 -0.66 8.13
CA VAL A 115 0.83 -2.02 7.62
C VAL A 115 2.28 -2.48 7.55
N VAL A 116 2.52 -3.71 7.98
CA VAL A 116 3.76 -4.46 7.81
C VAL A 116 3.48 -5.54 6.77
N SER A 117 4.13 -5.44 5.62
CA SER A 117 4.02 -6.45 4.55
C SER A 117 4.68 -7.76 4.96
N ILE A 118 4.24 -8.88 4.40
CA ILE A 118 5.01 -10.12 4.48
C ILE A 118 6.30 -9.93 3.70
N THR A 119 7.45 -10.00 4.36
CA THR A 119 8.74 -9.93 3.67
C THR A 119 9.01 -11.26 2.96
N GLY A 120 9.13 -11.24 1.64
CA GLY A 120 9.63 -12.40 0.89
C GLY A 120 11.09 -12.78 1.21
N VAL A 121 11.79 -11.96 2.00
CA VAL A 121 13.16 -12.19 2.46
C VAL A 121 13.13 -13.14 3.66
N THR A 122 13.13 -14.43 3.37
CA THR A 122 13.24 -15.48 4.40
C THR A 122 14.64 -15.49 5.04
N THR A 123 14.76 -16.09 6.23
CA THR A 123 16.06 -16.28 6.89
C THR A 123 17.08 -16.98 5.97
N SER A 124 16.63 -17.95 5.18
CA SER A 124 17.48 -18.65 4.21
C SER A 124 18.07 -17.71 3.15
N ILE A 125 17.27 -16.77 2.62
CA ILE A 125 17.72 -15.78 1.64
C ILE A 125 18.75 -14.83 2.27
N LYS A 126 18.55 -14.42 3.53
CA LYS A 126 19.53 -13.57 4.24
C LYS A 126 20.87 -14.27 4.44
N VAL A 127 20.83 -15.56 4.81
CA VAL A 127 22.04 -16.37 4.98
C VAL A 127 22.76 -16.55 3.64
N ALA A 128 22.04 -16.94 2.58
CA ALA A 128 22.62 -17.10 1.25
C ALA A 128 23.27 -15.79 0.76
N ALA A 129 22.60 -14.66 0.92
CA ALA A 129 23.15 -13.35 0.58
C ALA A 129 24.44 -13.04 1.36
N GLY A 130 24.50 -13.38 2.65
CA GLY A 130 25.71 -13.25 3.46
C GLY A 130 26.87 -14.10 2.94
N VAL A 131 26.61 -15.38 2.63
CA VAL A 131 27.63 -16.32 2.12
C VAL A 131 28.17 -15.87 0.76
N PHE A 132 27.30 -15.52 -0.19
CA PHE A 132 27.74 -15.08 -1.52
C PHE A 132 28.53 -13.77 -1.46
N SER A 133 28.15 -12.85 -0.56
CA SER A 133 28.89 -11.60 -0.35
C SER A 133 30.29 -11.85 0.24
N ALA A 134 30.42 -12.78 1.18
CA ALA A 134 31.73 -13.14 1.73
C ALA A 134 32.60 -13.85 0.68
N PHE A 135 32.02 -14.75 -0.11
CA PHE A 135 32.72 -15.48 -1.17
C PHE A 135 33.25 -14.54 -2.26
N SER A 136 32.48 -13.51 -2.67
CA SER A 136 32.93 -12.55 -3.67
C SER A 136 34.14 -11.74 -3.20
N VAL A 137 34.14 -11.27 -1.95
CA VAL A 137 35.27 -10.54 -1.37
C VAL A 137 36.50 -11.47 -1.20
N ALA A 138 36.29 -12.70 -0.72
CA ALA A 138 37.37 -13.66 -0.53
C ALA A 138 38.01 -14.08 -1.86
N SER A 139 37.20 -14.34 -2.89
CA SER A 139 37.70 -14.68 -4.22
C SER A 139 38.48 -13.52 -4.86
N LEU A 140 38.03 -12.27 -4.68
CA LEU A 140 38.78 -11.09 -5.13
C LEU A 140 40.12 -10.94 -4.40
N ALA A 141 40.14 -11.09 -3.08
CA ALA A 141 41.37 -11.04 -2.28
C ALA A 141 42.36 -12.15 -2.68
N PHE A 142 41.84 -13.36 -2.90
CA PHE A 142 42.62 -14.51 -3.36
C PHE A 142 43.24 -14.26 -4.75
N PHE A 143 42.47 -13.67 -5.67
CA PHE A 143 42.95 -13.30 -7.00
C PHE A 143 44.12 -12.31 -6.93
N PHE A 144 43.98 -11.23 -6.14
CA PHE A 144 45.07 -10.26 -5.95
C PHE A 144 46.31 -10.87 -5.32
N PHE A 145 46.14 -11.81 -4.38
CA PHE A 145 47.26 -12.52 -3.78
C PHE A 145 48.03 -13.35 -4.81
N ILE A 146 47.32 -14.09 -5.68
CA ILE A 146 47.94 -14.86 -6.76
C ILE A 146 48.67 -13.94 -7.74
N GLU A 147 48.05 -12.85 -8.19
CA GLU A 147 48.70 -11.89 -9.10
C GLU A 147 49.98 -11.30 -8.51
N LYS A 148 49.94 -10.91 -7.23
CA LYS A 148 51.12 -10.38 -6.54
C LYS A 148 52.26 -11.39 -6.47
N ARG A 149 51.95 -12.68 -6.25
CA ARG A 149 52.98 -13.74 -6.29
C ARG A 149 53.54 -13.97 -7.68
N LYS A 150 52.72 -13.93 -8.74
CA LYS A 150 53.18 -14.07 -10.12
C LYS A 150 54.07 -12.93 -10.59
N LYS A 151 53.90 -11.71 -10.06
CA LYS A 151 54.71 -10.54 -10.42
C LYS A 151 56.09 -10.51 -9.73
N ASN A 152 56.22 -11.22 -8.60
CA ASN A 152 57.43 -11.21 -7.77
C ASN A 152 58.31 -12.46 -7.94
N ASN A 153 57.88 -13.44 -8.76
CA ASN A 153 58.67 -14.58 -9.23
C ASN A 153 59.02 -14.36 -10.70
#